data_AF-A0A2A6NN54-F1
#
_entry.id   AF-A0A2A6NN54-F1
#
_cell.length_a   1.000
_cell.length_b   1.000
_cell.length_c   1.000
_cell.angle_alpha   90.00
_cell.angle_beta   90.00
_cell.angle_gamma   90.00
#
_symmetry.space_group_name_H-M   'P 1'
#
loop_
_entity.id
_entity.type
_entity.pdbx_description
1 polymer ?
#
loop_
_entity_poly.entity_id
_entity_poly.type
_entity_poly.pdbx_seq_one_letter_code
_entity_poly.pdbx_strand_id
1 'polypeptide(L)'
;MVLKPALRLLLWIGTLAGPASAQSTDPHYPTVLGAGVNRANISNDVRGHYYSFMAGPGHVDVELAFKEMGVFGRPLPQHLNFDFWNADGVRLSHIEVLSQGRVAHRHTDAELPARQRINLAVSTQWGAIKVGGYYEIELKGAVEAAAPVGADVKPAEPEPLVRP
;
A
#
# COMPACT_ATOMS: atom_id res chain seq x y z
N MET A 1 64.69 -5.68 -14.28
CA MET A 1 63.73 -5.20 -13.26
C MET A 1 62.34 -5.33 -13.88
N VAL A 2 61.62 -6.40 -13.54
CA VAL A 2 60.41 -6.87 -14.25
C VAL A 2 59.16 -6.37 -13.52
N LEU A 3 58.31 -5.62 -14.22
CA LEU A 3 57.08 -5.02 -13.72
C LEU A 3 55.97 -6.10 -13.67
N LYS A 4 55.38 -6.35 -12.50
CA LYS A 4 54.27 -7.29 -12.30
C LYS A 4 52.95 -6.71 -12.83
N PRO A 5 52.12 -7.47 -13.56
CA PRO A 5 50.72 -7.12 -13.82
C PRO A 5 49.79 -7.97 -12.95
N ALA A 6 48.88 -7.33 -12.21
CA ALA A 6 47.63 -7.86 -11.63
C ALA A 6 47.12 -6.77 -10.66
N LEU A 7 45.86 -6.38 -10.57
CA LEU A 7 44.63 -7.13 -10.71
C LEU A 7 43.51 -6.07 -10.85
N ARG A 8 42.68 -6.14 -11.90
CA ARG A 8 41.45 -5.34 -12.00
C ARG A 8 40.43 -5.92 -11.02
N LEU A 9 40.11 -5.20 -9.95
CA LEU A 9 38.97 -5.52 -9.09
C LEU A 9 37.71 -4.88 -9.69
N LEU A 10 36.93 -5.67 -10.43
CA LEU A 10 35.59 -5.27 -10.86
C LEU A 10 34.66 -5.44 -9.64
N LEU A 11 34.31 -4.33 -8.99
CA LEU A 11 33.36 -4.32 -7.88
C LEU A 11 31.96 -4.55 -8.46
N TRP A 12 31.46 -5.78 -8.34
CA TRP A 12 30.07 -6.11 -8.62
C TRP A 12 29.19 -5.43 -7.59
N ILE A 13 28.59 -4.30 -7.96
CA ILE A 13 27.47 -3.71 -7.22
C ILE A 13 26.26 -4.59 -7.51
N GLY A 14 26.11 -5.65 -6.72
CA GLY A 14 24.86 -6.38 -6.62
C GLY A 14 23.83 -5.47 -5.95
N THR A 15 23.09 -4.70 -6.74
CA THR A 15 21.82 -4.13 -6.30
C THR A 15 20.93 -5.28 -5.87
N LEU A 16 20.75 -5.43 -4.55
CA LEU A 16 19.68 -6.21 -3.94
C LEU A 16 18.35 -5.52 -4.32
N ALA A 17 17.88 -5.75 -5.54
CA ALA A 17 16.49 -5.58 -5.87
C ALA A 17 15.75 -6.70 -5.11
N GLY A 18 15.25 -6.37 -3.92
CA GLY A 18 14.30 -7.25 -3.23
C GLY A 18 13.14 -7.55 -4.18
N PRO A 19 12.56 -8.76 -4.15
CA PRO A 19 11.42 -9.09 -5.00
C PRO A 19 10.28 -8.12 -4.70
N ALA A 20 9.94 -7.26 -5.66
CA ALA A 20 8.71 -6.50 -5.64
C ALA A 20 7.56 -7.51 -5.61
N SER A 21 6.92 -7.71 -4.45
CA SER A 21 5.72 -8.56 -4.45
C SER A 21 4.60 -7.76 -5.10
N ALA A 22 4.02 -8.32 -6.15
CA ALA A 22 2.88 -7.73 -6.83
C ALA A 22 1.69 -7.62 -5.85
N GLN A 23 0.83 -6.61 -6.06
CA GLN A 23 -0.42 -6.51 -5.32
C GLN A 23 -1.30 -7.72 -5.65
N SER A 24 -1.76 -8.46 -4.64
CA SER A 24 -2.62 -9.62 -4.84
C SER A 24 -4.04 -9.20 -5.18
N THR A 25 -4.62 -9.82 -6.20
CA THR A 25 -6.05 -9.72 -6.54
C THR A 25 -6.84 -10.95 -6.07
N ASP A 26 -6.22 -11.87 -5.32
CA ASP A 26 -6.86 -13.04 -4.73
C ASP A 26 -7.00 -12.87 -3.22
N PRO A 27 -8.23 -12.84 -2.66
CA PRO A 27 -8.44 -12.69 -1.23
C PRO A 27 -7.88 -13.84 -0.39
N HIS A 28 -7.64 -15.02 -0.97
CA HIS A 28 -7.09 -16.17 -0.24
C HIS A 28 -5.57 -16.12 -0.10
N TYR A 29 -4.89 -15.34 -0.95
CA TYR A 29 -3.44 -15.14 -0.94
C TYR A 29 -3.11 -13.65 -0.91
N PRO A 30 -3.50 -12.91 0.15
CA PRO A 30 -3.29 -11.48 0.22
C PRO A 30 -1.80 -11.14 0.37
N THR A 31 -1.40 -10.01 -0.19
CA THR A 31 -0.04 -9.47 -0.04
C THR A 31 0.19 -9.02 1.41
N VAL A 32 1.32 -9.39 2.02
CA VAL A 32 1.62 -8.89 3.37
C VAL A 32 2.08 -7.44 3.28
N LEU A 33 1.46 -6.54 4.04
CA LEU A 33 1.91 -5.14 4.10
C LEU A 33 3.28 -5.06 4.78
N GLY A 34 4.16 -4.28 4.18
CA GLY A 34 5.47 -4.03 4.73
C GLY A 34 5.51 -2.79 5.63
N ALA A 35 6.64 -2.59 6.31
CA ALA A 35 6.85 -1.44 7.17
C ALA A 35 6.89 -0.14 6.35
N GLY A 36 6.34 0.94 6.93
CA GLY A 36 6.26 2.25 6.30
C GLY A 36 5.11 2.36 5.29
N VAL A 37 5.29 3.24 4.29
CA VAL A 37 4.23 3.58 3.33
C VAL A 37 4.18 2.56 2.18
N ASN A 38 3.12 1.78 2.15
CA ASN A 38 2.80 0.82 1.09
C ASN A 38 2.05 1.54 -0.03
N ARG A 39 2.47 1.35 -1.27
CA ARG A 39 2.02 2.14 -2.43
C ARG A 39 1.51 1.24 -3.54
N ALA A 40 0.43 1.66 -4.20
CA ALA A 40 -0.11 0.94 -5.34
C ALA A 40 -0.98 1.83 -6.23
N ASN A 41 -1.24 1.35 -7.44
CA ASN A 41 -2.27 1.89 -8.32
C ASN A 41 -3.33 0.82 -8.53
N ILE A 42 -4.60 1.20 -8.41
CA ILE A 42 -5.74 0.31 -8.66
C ILE A 42 -6.60 0.89 -9.78
N SER A 43 -7.23 0.01 -10.53
CA SER A 43 -8.33 0.37 -11.41
C SER A 43 -9.50 -0.59 -11.27
N ASN A 44 -10.66 -0.23 -11.80
CA ASN A 44 -11.91 -0.98 -11.68
C ASN A 44 -12.06 -2.20 -12.62
N ASP A 45 -10.98 -2.63 -13.27
CA ASP A 45 -10.90 -3.90 -14.00
C ASP A 45 -10.51 -5.09 -13.11
N VAL A 46 -10.02 -4.82 -11.90
CA VAL A 46 -9.83 -5.83 -10.86
C VAL A 46 -10.90 -5.68 -9.79
N ARG A 47 -11.21 -6.77 -9.09
CA ARG A 47 -12.15 -6.75 -7.95
C ARG A 47 -11.64 -5.90 -6.80
N GLY A 48 -10.33 -5.88 -6.61
CA GLY A 48 -9.67 -5.20 -5.52
C GLY A 48 -8.24 -5.72 -5.33
N HIS A 49 -7.51 -5.04 -4.47
CA HIS A 49 -6.24 -5.52 -3.95
C HIS A 49 -6.44 -6.03 -2.52
N TYR A 50 -5.85 -7.18 -2.22
CA TYR A 50 -6.01 -7.84 -0.93
C TYR A 50 -4.69 -7.87 -0.19
N TYR A 51 -4.74 -7.43 1.05
CA TYR A 51 -3.60 -7.27 1.93
C TYR A 51 -3.83 -7.95 3.27
N SER A 52 -2.75 -8.25 3.97
CA SER A 52 -2.81 -8.64 5.38
C SER A 52 -1.61 -8.15 6.18
N PHE A 53 -1.79 -8.02 7.49
CA PHE A 53 -0.73 -7.71 8.43
C PHE A 53 -1.09 -8.28 9.81
N MET A 54 -0.09 -8.47 10.66
CA MET A 54 -0.29 -8.85 12.06
C MET A 54 -0.33 -7.59 12.91
N ALA A 55 -1.27 -7.54 13.87
CA ALA A 55 -1.47 -6.37 14.71
C ALA A 55 -1.88 -6.76 16.14
N GLY A 56 -1.57 -5.89 17.10
CA GLY A 56 -1.85 -6.07 18.52
C GLY A 56 -0.88 -6.99 19.26
N PRO A 57 -1.00 -7.07 20.60
CA PRO A 57 -1.87 -6.25 21.45
C PRO A 57 -1.39 -4.78 21.53
N GLY A 58 -2.34 -3.85 21.67
CA GLY A 58 -2.10 -2.41 21.83
C GLY A 58 -2.69 -1.54 20.72
N HIS A 59 -2.33 -0.25 20.75
CA HIS A 59 -2.80 0.77 19.82
C HIS A 59 -2.27 0.55 18.41
N VAL A 60 -3.15 0.52 17.43
CA VAL A 60 -2.85 0.40 16.01
C VAL A 60 -3.42 1.62 15.31
N ASP A 61 -2.61 2.22 14.44
CA ASP A 61 -2.97 3.42 13.68
C ASP A 61 -2.72 3.16 12.19
N VAL A 62 -3.67 3.59 11.36
CA VAL A 62 -3.64 3.39 9.91
C VAL A 62 -3.92 4.71 9.20
N GLU A 63 -2.95 5.16 8.41
CA GLU A 63 -3.11 6.28 7.48
C GLU A 63 -3.41 5.77 6.08
N LEU A 64 -4.36 6.41 5.43
CA LEU A 64 -4.83 6.09 4.09
C LEU A 64 -4.77 7.34 3.22
N ALA A 65 -4.21 7.20 2.03
CA ALA A 65 -4.21 8.26 1.02
C ALA A 65 -4.79 7.74 -0.30
N PHE A 66 -5.56 8.57 -1.01
CA PHE A 66 -6.04 8.25 -2.36
C PHE A 66 -5.97 9.47 -3.27
N LYS A 67 -5.48 9.26 -4.48
CA LYS A 67 -5.48 10.22 -5.57
C LYS A 67 -6.11 9.59 -6.81
N GLU A 68 -7.29 10.07 -7.15
CA GLU A 68 -8.00 9.71 -8.38
C GLU A 68 -7.19 10.04 -9.64
N MET A 69 -7.29 9.18 -10.64
CA MET A 69 -6.62 9.34 -11.94
C MET A 69 -7.36 10.30 -12.91
N GLY A 70 -8.59 10.69 -12.58
CA GLY A 70 -9.45 11.47 -13.47
C GLY A 70 -10.01 10.65 -14.63
N VAL A 71 -10.77 11.34 -15.49
CA VAL A 71 -11.26 10.81 -16.77
C VAL A 71 -11.02 11.88 -17.83
N PHE A 72 -10.36 11.52 -18.92
CA PHE A 72 -10.00 12.44 -20.01
C PHE A 72 -9.28 13.72 -19.54
N GLY A 73 -8.35 13.60 -18.59
CA GLY A 73 -7.57 14.72 -18.06
C GLY A 73 -8.33 15.66 -17.13
N ARG A 74 -9.57 15.32 -16.76
CA ARG A 74 -10.37 16.09 -15.80
C ARG A 74 -10.55 15.30 -14.51
N PRO A 75 -10.42 15.95 -13.34
CA PRO A 75 -10.78 15.34 -12.07
C PRO A 75 -12.22 14.84 -12.08
N LEU A 76 -12.43 13.62 -11.61
CA LEU A 76 -13.75 13.06 -11.35
C LEU A 76 -13.80 12.64 -9.87
N PRO A 77 -14.83 13.01 -9.10
CA PRO A 77 -15.00 12.50 -7.74
C PRO A 77 -15.01 10.97 -7.76
N GLN A 78 -14.07 10.36 -7.07
CA GLN A 78 -13.96 8.91 -6.97
C GLN A 78 -13.70 8.51 -5.53
N HIS A 79 -14.33 7.40 -5.15
CA HIS A 79 -14.19 6.81 -3.85
C HIS A 79 -13.32 5.56 -3.95
N LEU A 80 -12.40 5.44 -3.00
CA LEU A 80 -11.65 4.21 -2.78
C LEU A 80 -12.02 3.66 -1.40
N ASN A 81 -12.42 2.38 -1.39
CA ASN A 81 -12.87 1.68 -0.21
C ASN A 81 -11.72 0.91 0.42
N PHE A 82 -11.60 1.00 1.73
CA PHE A 82 -10.68 0.25 2.57
C PHE A 82 -11.50 -0.51 3.61
N ASP A 83 -11.63 -1.81 3.39
CA ASP A 83 -12.40 -2.69 4.25
C ASP A 83 -11.47 -3.56 5.08
N PHE A 84 -11.65 -3.53 6.40
CA PHE A 84 -10.82 -4.26 7.35
C PHE A 84 -11.61 -5.39 7.99
N TRP A 85 -11.01 -6.57 8.07
CA TRP A 85 -11.55 -7.74 8.77
C TRP A 85 -10.51 -8.38 9.67
N ASN A 86 -10.95 -9.04 10.73
CA ASN A 86 -10.08 -9.95 11.47
C ASN A 86 -9.94 -11.31 10.75
N ALA A 87 -9.15 -12.21 11.34
CA ALA A 87 -8.94 -13.56 10.83
C ALA A 87 -10.22 -14.41 10.74
N ASP A 88 -11.21 -14.14 11.59
CA ASP A 88 -12.49 -14.85 11.64
C ASP A 88 -13.50 -14.33 10.61
N GLY A 89 -13.13 -13.32 9.81
CA GLY A 89 -14.00 -12.69 8.81
C GLY A 89 -14.97 -11.66 9.39
N VAL A 90 -14.83 -11.28 10.66
CA VAL A 90 -15.60 -10.19 11.26
C VAL A 90 -15.09 -8.86 10.73
N ARG A 91 -15.97 -8.06 10.14
CA ARG A 91 -15.63 -6.72 9.64
C ARG A 91 -15.36 -5.80 10.82
N LEU A 92 -14.16 -5.23 10.85
CA LEU A 92 -13.69 -4.31 11.89
C LEU A 92 -14.02 -2.86 11.52
N SER A 93 -13.80 -2.49 10.25
CA SER A 93 -14.04 -1.13 9.79
C SER A 93 -14.27 -1.08 8.28
N HIS A 94 -14.88 0.01 7.84
CA HIS A 94 -15.01 0.42 6.46
C HIS A 94 -14.70 1.90 6.36
N ILE A 95 -13.65 2.23 5.61
CA ILE A 95 -13.22 3.59 5.39
C ILE A 95 -13.29 3.90 3.91
N GLU A 96 -13.89 5.03 3.59
CA GLU A 96 -13.99 5.53 2.23
C GLU A 96 -13.16 6.82 2.10
N VAL A 97 -12.26 6.83 1.10
CA VAL A 97 -11.45 8.00 0.78
C VAL A 97 -11.95 8.59 -0.53
N LEU A 98 -12.60 9.75 -0.45
CA LEU A 98 -13.07 10.50 -1.62
C LEU A 98 -11.97 11.45 -2.11
N SER A 99 -11.51 11.22 -3.34
CA SER A 99 -10.56 12.08 -4.03
C SER A 99 -11.23 12.82 -5.19
N GLN A 100 -10.88 14.10 -5.37
CA GLN A 100 -11.25 14.90 -6.53
C GLN A 100 -10.15 15.94 -6.82
N GLY A 101 -9.31 15.68 -7.82
CA GLY A 101 -8.32 16.65 -8.29
C GLY A 101 -7.09 16.80 -7.42
N ARG A 102 -7.11 16.32 -6.17
CA ARG A 102 -5.98 16.34 -5.21
C ARG A 102 -5.94 15.04 -4.40
N VAL A 103 -4.80 14.75 -3.76
CA VAL A 103 -4.70 13.61 -2.82
C VAL A 103 -5.62 13.88 -1.64
N ALA A 104 -6.39 12.87 -1.25
CA ALA A 104 -7.24 12.88 -0.06
C ALA A 104 -6.71 11.90 0.97
N HIS A 105 -6.86 12.25 2.25
CA HIS A 105 -6.36 11.45 3.38
C HIS A 105 -7.51 11.05 4.30
N ARG A 106 -7.36 9.88 4.90
CA ARG A 106 -8.16 9.40 6.03
C ARG A 106 -7.25 8.69 7.02
N HIS A 107 -7.65 8.77 8.27
CA HIS A 107 -7.01 8.13 9.39
C HIS A 107 -8.04 7.25 10.09
N THR A 108 -7.58 6.12 10.63
CA THR A 108 -8.35 5.29 11.56
C THR A 108 -7.40 4.62 12.54
N ASP A 109 -7.87 4.41 13.76
CA ASP A 109 -7.12 3.71 14.80
C ASP A 109 -8.00 2.70 15.54
N ALA A 110 -7.35 1.79 16.27
CA ALA A 110 -8.01 0.82 17.12
C ALA A 110 -7.10 0.33 18.26
N GLU A 111 -7.69 0.05 19.41
CA GLU A 111 -7.04 -0.72 20.49
C GLU A 111 -7.33 -2.21 20.32
N LEU A 112 -6.29 -3.01 20.09
CA LEU A 112 -6.43 -4.46 19.93
C LEU A 112 -6.09 -5.18 21.24
N PRO A 113 -7.02 -5.99 21.80
CA PRO A 113 -6.80 -6.66 23.08
C PRO A 113 -5.81 -7.83 22.98
N ALA A 114 -5.57 -8.34 21.77
CA ALA A 114 -4.69 -9.46 21.50
C ALA A 114 -4.06 -9.34 20.12
N ARG A 115 -2.95 -10.05 19.92
CA ARG A 115 -2.31 -10.22 18.62
C ARG A 115 -3.23 -11.00 17.68
N GLN A 116 -3.52 -10.44 16.51
CA GLN A 116 -4.36 -11.07 15.50
C GLN A 116 -3.96 -10.64 14.08
N ARG A 117 -4.37 -11.44 13.09
CA ARG A 117 -4.23 -11.08 11.68
C ARG A 117 -5.37 -10.14 11.30
N ILE A 118 -5.02 -9.06 10.62
CA ILE A 118 -5.94 -8.16 9.96
C ILE A 118 -5.84 -8.38 8.45
N ASN A 119 -6.99 -8.51 7.80
CA ASN A 119 -7.11 -8.55 6.35
C ASN A 119 -7.70 -7.22 5.87
N LEU A 120 -7.17 -6.71 4.76
CA LEU A 120 -7.59 -5.45 4.15
C LEU A 120 -7.91 -5.68 2.68
N ALA A 121 -9.08 -5.22 2.24
CA ALA A 121 -9.40 -5.11 0.81
C ALA A 121 -9.46 -3.64 0.42
N VAL A 122 -8.77 -3.32 -0.67
CA VAL A 122 -8.82 -2.03 -1.33
C VAL A 122 -9.61 -2.19 -2.62
N SER A 123 -10.74 -1.51 -2.76
CA SER A 123 -11.61 -1.65 -3.92
C SER A 123 -12.11 -0.31 -4.46
N THR A 124 -12.30 -0.27 -5.79
CA THR A 124 -12.88 0.87 -6.48
C THR A 124 -14.37 0.64 -6.73
N GLN A 125 -15.09 1.72 -7.02
CA GLN A 125 -16.44 1.62 -7.57
C GLN A 125 -16.44 0.91 -8.94
N TRP A 126 -17.37 -0.03 -9.15
CA TRP A 126 -17.54 -0.69 -10.43
C TRP A 126 -18.23 0.23 -11.45
N GLY A 127 -17.82 0.15 -12.71
CA GLY A 127 -18.47 0.94 -13.77
C GLY A 127 -17.84 0.73 -15.14
N ALA A 128 -18.54 1.20 -16.18
CA ALA A 128 -18.09 1.10 -17.57
C ALA A 128 -16.93 2.05 -17.92
N ILE A 129 -16.73 3.10 -17.11
CA ILE A 129 -15.63 4.06 -17.26
C ILE A 129 -14.48 3.58 -16.39
N LYS A 130 -13.26 3.58 -16.95
CA LYS A 130 -12.05 3.25 -16.21
C LYS A 130 -11.86 4.27 -15.08
N VAL A 131 -11.88 3.80 -13.84
CA VAL A 131 -11.70 4.60 -12.63
C VAL A 131 -10.70 3.93 -11.69
N GLY A 132 -10.23 4.66 -10.69
CA GLY A 132 -9.22 4.27 -9.73
C GLY A 132 -8.13 5.34 -9.60
N GLY A 133 -6.92 4.90 -9.30
CA GLY A 133 -5.78 5.80 -9.16
C GLY A 133 -4.75 5.28 -8.18
N TYR A 134 -3.98 6.22 -7.66
CA TYR A 134 -2.90 5.95 -6.74
C TYR A 134 -3.39 5.96 -5.30
N TYR A 135 -2.90 5.05 -4.47
CA TYR A 135 -3.19 5.07 -3.04
C TYR A 135 -1.99 4.66 -2.21
N GLU A 136 -2.02 5.09 -0.95
CA GLU A 136 -1.03 4.76 0.06
C GLU A 136 -1.72 4.19 1.31
N ILE A 137 -1.02 3.26 1.97
CA ILE A 137 -1.38 2.71 3.27
C ILE A 137 -0.14 2.74 4.14
N GLU A 138 -0.21 3.41 5.29
CA GLU A 138 0.84 3.36 6.31
C GLU A 138 0.26 2.75 7.59
N LEU A 139 0.98 1.77 8.13
CA LEU A 139 0.65 1.11 9.39
C LEU A 139 1.59 1.63 10.48
N LYS A 140 1.03 2.01 11.63
CA LYS A 140 1.75 2.55 12.79
C LYS A 140 1.30 1.85 14.08
N GLY A 141 2.10 2.02 15.13
CA GLY A 141 1.80 1.45 16.45
C GLY A 141 2.12 -0.05 16.56
N ALA A 142 1.24 -0.80 17.22
CA ALA A 142 1.40 -2.22 17.53
C ALA A 142 1.14 -3.11 16.31
N VAL A 143 1.95 -2.96 15.26
CA VAL A 143 1.88 -3.74 14.01
C VAL A 143 3.19 -4.49 13.77
N GLU A 144 3.07 -5.74 13.35
CA GLU A 144 4.18 -6.51 12.81
C GLU A 144 4.11 -6.45 11.29
N ALA A 145 4.84 -5.47 10.74
CA ALA A 145 4.93 -5.29 9.31
C ALA A 145 6.12 -6.09 8.74
N ALA A 146 5.95 -6.68 7.56
CA ALA A 146 7.04 -7.37 6.86
C ALA A 146 8.05 -6.37 6.28
N ALA A 147 9.10 -6.84 5.60
CA ALA A 147 9.93 -5.95 4.79
C ALA A 147 9.04 -5.19 3.77
N PRO A 148 9.31 -3.90 3.47
CA PRO A 148 8.47 -3.09 2.59
C PRO A 148 8.15 -3.82 1.28
N VAL A 149 6.85 -3.99 1.01
CA VAL A 149 6.36 -4.55 -0.25
C VAL A 149 5.73 -3.42 -1.03
N GLY A 150 6.51 -2.79 -1.89
CA GLY A 150 6.03 -1.87 -2.90
C GLY A 150 6.44 -2.37 -4.27
N ALA A 151 5.54 -2.31 -5.24
CA ALA A 151 6.00 -2.11 -6.60
C ALA A 151 6.67 -0.72 -6.61
N ASP A 152 7.83 -0.56 -7.27
CA ASP A 152 8.55 0.71 -7.49
C ASP A 152 7.75 1.73 -8.33
N VAL A 153 6.43 1.76 -8.17
CA VAL A 153 5.52 2.63 -8.89
C VAL A 153 5.41 3.92 -8.08
N LYS A 154 6.45 4.74 -8.17
CA LYS A 154 6.41 6.13 -7.75
C LYS A 154 5.39 6.86 -8.66
N PRO A 155 4.36 7.51 -8.14
CA PRO A 155 3.80 8.67 -8.84
C PRO A 155 4.90 9.72 -9.00
N ALA A 156 4.81 10.63 -9.97
CA ALA A 156 5.55 11.87 -9.88
C ALA A 156 5.31 12.48 -8.47
N GLU A 157 6.41 12.76 -7.78
CA GLU A 157 6.56 13.00 -6.33
C GLU A 157 5.36 13.65 -5.62
N PRO A 158 4.70 12.98 -4.66
CA PRO A 158 3.78 13.63 -3.72
C PRO A 158 4.53 14.18 -2.50
N GLU A 159 4.16 15.38 -2.05
CA GLU A 159 4.67 15.99 -0.82
C GLU A 159 4.43 15.10 0.41
N PRO A 160 5.28 15.17 1.45
CA PRO A 160 5.11 14.39 2.68
C PRO A 160 3.72 14.57 3.31
N LEU A 161 3.12 13.45 3.74
CA LEU A 161 1.76 13.39 4.29
C LEU A 161 1.57 14.19 5.60
N VAL A 162 2.67 14.57 6.27
CA VAL A 162 2.68 15.52 7.40
C VAL A 162 3.99 16.32 7.32
N ARG A 163 3.91 17.65 7.47
CA ARG A 163 5.07 18.53 7.66
C ARG A 163 5.24 18.83 9.16
N PRO A 164 6.49 18.95 9.68
CA PRO A 164 6.76 19.23 11.09
C PRO A 164 6.21 20.58 11.55
#